data_AF-A0A956SM61-F1
#
_entry.id   AF-A0A956SM61-F1
#
_cell.length_a   1.000
_cell.length_b   1.000
_cell.length_c   1.000
_cell.angle_alpha   90.00
_cell.angle_beta   90.00
_cell.angle_gamma   90.00
#
_symmetry.space_group_name_H-M   'P 1'
#
loop_
_entity.id
_entity.type
_entity.pdbx_description
1 polymer ?
#
loop_
_entity_poly.entity_id
_entity_poly.type
_entity_poly.pdbx_seq_one_letter_code
_entity_poly.pdbx_strand_id
1 'polypeptide(L)'
;SAGTDSSPPVPVAPDLSSMTPREQFARLADRIERAMAAGDTATVVQFFPMAEAAFGNLLPGDRDADARFHVALLRARIGHAPAALAQADSIAASDSTHLFVDYLRAIVHDFDGDTVAAAAARQDFRAHYATEIATARPEYTAHQQMLEQFLATVPVTR
;
A
#
# COMPACT_ATOMS: atom_id res chain seq x y z
N SER A 1 29.56 30.41 28.04
CA SER A 1 28.28 30.40 27.34
C SER A 1 28.49 30.52 25.85
N ALA A 2 28.04 29.54 25.07
CA ALA A 2 27.56 29.68 23.69
C ALA A 2 27.14 28.27 23.22
N GLY A 3 25.84 27.97 23.36
CA GLY A 3 25.24 26.77 22.79
C GLY A 3 25.03 26.98 21.30
N THR A 4 25.57 26.09 20.49
CA THR A 4 25.25 26.00 19.06
C THR A 4 23.93 25.27 18.90
N ASP A 5 22.88 26.05 18.70
CA ASP A 5 21.55 25.58 18.35
C ASP A 5 21.58 25.07 16.89
N SER A 6 21.81 23.77 16.72
CA SER A 6 21.71 23.10 15.42
C SER A 6 20.30 22.54 15.29
N SER A 7 19.36 23.39 14.85
CA SER A 7 18.07 22.90 14.38
C SER A 7 18.30 21.97 13.16
N PRO A 8 17.71 20.76 13.14
CA PRO A 8 17.79 19.88 11.98
C PRO A 8 17.11 20.57 10.78
N PRO A 9 17.61 20.34 9.54
CA PRO A 9 16.97 20.88 8.35
C PRO A 9 15.53 20.36 8.27
N VAL A 10 14.57 21.29 8.21
CA VAL A 10 13.17 20.94 7.91
C VAL A 10 13.13 20.25 6.55
N PRO A 11 12.53 19.05 6.43
CA PRO A 11 12.37 18.42 5.15
C PRO A 11 11.51 19.33 4.27
N VAL A 12 12.10 19.84 3.19
CA VAL A 12 11.39 20.67 2.22
C VAL A 12 10.23 19.84 1.66
N ALA A 13 9.00 20.34 1.81
CA ALA A 13 7.84 19.72 1.20
C ALA A 13 8.02 19.75 -0.32
N PRO A 14 7.79 18.64 -1.06
CA PRO A 14 7.89 18.64 -2.51
C PRO A 14 6.90 19.66 -3.10
N ASP A 15 7.31 20.35 -4.17
CA ASP A 15 6.36 21.15 -4.94
C ASP A 15 5.41 20.21 -5.71
N LEU A 16 4.18 20.12 -5.22
CA LEU A 16 3.10 19.31 -5.79
C LEU A 16 2.26 20.12 -6.79
N SER A 17 2.44 21.44 -6.86
CA SER A 17 1.50 22.35 -7.52
C SER A 17 1.47 22.23 -9.04
N SER A 18 2.52 21.67 -9.63
CA SER A 18 2.64 21.43 -11.08
C SER A 18 2.33 19.99 -11.50
N MET A 19 2.02 19.10 -10.54
CA MET A 19 1.77 17.68 -10.79
C MET A 19 0.29 17.38 -10.98
N THR A 20 -0.02 16.37 -11.81
CA THR A 20 -1.37 15.79 -11.88
C THR A 20 -1.75 15.13 -10.54
N PRO A 21 -3.04 14.95 -10.23
CA PRO A 21 -3.46 14.25 -9.01
C PRO A 21 -2.83 12.85 -8.87
N ARG A 22 -2.67 12.12 -9.98
CA ARG A 22 -2.01 10.80 -10.01
C ARG A 22 -0.54 10.88 -9.62
N GLU A 23 0.21 11.82 -10.18
CA GLU A 23 1.61 12.03 -9.84
C GLU A 23 1.79 12.49 -8.40
N GLN A 24 0.90 13.37 -7.90
CA GLN A 24 0.90 13.81 -6.51
C GLN A 24 0.71 12.62 -5.56
N PHE A 25 -0.29 11.77 -5.83
CA PHE A 25 -0.56 10.59 -5.02
C PHE A 25 0.64 9.63 -5.02
N ALA A 26 1.15 9.26 -6.20
CA ALA A 26 2.30 8.35 -6.32
C ALA A 26 3.52 8.88 -5.56
N ARG A 27 3.86 10.17 -5.72
CA ARG A 27 4.98 10.81 -5.01
C ARG A 27 4.81 10.77 -3.49
N LEU A 28 3.60 11.01 -3.00
CA LEU A 28 3.30 11.01 -1.57
C LEU A 28 3.32 9.58 -1.01
N ALA A 29 2.71 8.62 -1.70
CA ALA A 29 2.75 7.20 -1.33
C ALA A 29 4.20 6.69 -1.23
N ASP A 30 5.00 6.89 -2.28
CA ASP A 30 6.43 6.57 -2.31
C ASP A 30 7.21 7.15 -1.12
N ARG A 31 6.92 8.41 -0.77
CA ARG A 31 7.58 9.08 0.36
C ARG A 31 7.22 8.42 1.68
N ILE A 32 5.94 8.12 1.89
CA ILE A 32 5.44 7.53 3.12
C ILE A 32 5.95 6.08 3.23
N GLU A 33 5.95 5.30 2.15
CA GLU A 33 6.48 3.94 2.14
C GLU A 33 7.96 3.90 2.53
N ARG A 34 8.79 4.79 1.96
CA ARG A 34 10.19 4.94 2.38
C ARG A 34 10.33 5.35 3.84
N ALA A 35 9.50 6.26 4.33
CA ALA A 35 9.51 6.68 5.73
C ALA A 35 9.12 5.53 6.67
N MET A 36 8.11 4.74 6.31
CA MET A 36 7.71 3.55 7.06
C MET A 36 8.81 2.51 7.10
N ALA A 37 9.50 2.25 5.97
CA ALA A 37 10.64 1.34 5.93
C ALA A 37 11.81 1.82 6.81
N ALA A 38 12.01 3.13 6.93
CA ALA A 38 13.05 3.73 7.77
C ALA A 38 12.64 3.91 9.25
N GLY A 39 11.38 3.64 9.61
CA GLY A 39 10.86 3.91 10.96
C GLY A 39 10.66 5.40 11.27
N ASP A 40 10.66 6.28 10.25
CA ASP A 40 10.43 7.72 10.41
C ASP A 40 8.93 8.02 10.54
N THR A 41 8.43 7.85 11.76
CA THR A 41 7.01 8.08 12.08
C THR A 41 6.59 9.54 11.94
N ALA A 42 7.50 10.50 12.09
CA ALA A 42 7.20 11.92 11.94
C ALA A 42 6.82 12.25 10.49
N THR A 43 7.58 11.74 9.51
CA THR A 43 7.24 11.89 8.09
C THR A 43 5.92 11.17 7.75
N VAL A 44 5.66 9.98 8.32
CA VAL A 44 4.39 9.27 8.08
C VAL A 44 3.20 10.11 8.56
N VAL A 45 3.24 10.60 9.80
CA VAL A 45 2.17 11.43 10.39
C VAL A 45 1.96 12.72 9.59
N GLN A 46 3.06 13.35 9.15
CA GLN A 46 2.99 14.61 8.42
C GLN A 46 2.37 14.44 7.02
N PHE A 47 2.74 13.40 6.27
CA PHE A 47 2.39 13.29 4.86
C PHE A 47 1.21 12.37 4.56
N PHE A 48 0.82 11.47 5.46
CA PHE A 48 -0.32 10.57 5.23
C PHE A 48 -1.64 11.30 4.90
N PRO A 49 -2.05 12.37 5.62
CA PRO A 49 -3.28 13.10 5.27
C PRO A 49 -3.24 13.71 3.86
N MET A 50 -2.04 14.10 3.39
CA MET A 50 -1.88 14.63 2.03
C MET A 50 -2.04 13.54 0.98
N ALA A 51 -1.50 12.33 1.23
CA ALA A 51 -1.68 11.19 0.33
C ALA A 51 -3.14 10.76 0.23
N GLU A 52 -3.86 10.73 1.35
CA GLU A 52 -5.31 10.46 1.39
C GLU A 52 -6.10 11.49 0.57
N ALA A 53 -5.79 12.79 0.74
CA ALA A 53 -6.42 13.84 -0.05
C ALA A 53 -6.10 13.70 -1.54
N ALA A 54 -4.85 13.40 -1.90
CA ALA A 54 -4.45 13.18 -3.29
C ALA A 54 -5.18 11.97 -3.91
N PHE A 55 -5.30 10.86 -3.20
CA PHE A 55 -6.09 9.69 -3.62
C PHE A 55 -7.57 10.07 -3.83
N GLY A 56 -8.15 10.83 -2.89
CA GLY A 56 -9.50 11.37 -2.97
C GLY A 56 -9.74 12.33 -4.14
N ASN A 57 -8.67 12.92 -4.70
CA ASN A 57 -8.73 13.81 -5.85
C ASN A 57 -8.43 13.12 -7.19
N LEU A 58 -8.07 11.83 -7.18
CA LEU A 58 -7.88 11.07 -8.42
C LEU A 58 -9.16 11.04 -9.25
N LEU A 59 -9.00 11.17 -10.57
CA LEU A 59 -10.09 10.95 -11.52
C LEU A 59 -10.57 9.49 -11.42
N PRO A 60 -11.84 9.19 -11.74
CA PRO A 60 -12.36 7.83 -11.64
C PRO A 60 -11.51 6.78 -12.39
N GLY A 61 -10.93 7.13 -13.54
CA GLY A 61 -10.05 6.24 -14.31
C GLY A 61 -8.66 6.03 -13.69
N ASP A 62 -8.19 6.94 -12.84
CA ASP A 62 -6.88 6.86 -12.17
C ASP A 62 -6.98 6.12 -10.81
N ARG A 63 -8.19 5.76 -10.37
CA ARG A 63 -8.43 4.94 -9.18
C ARG A 63 -8.47 3.45 -9.54
N ASP A 64 -7.44 3.03 -10.26
CA ASP A 64 -7.20 1.65 -10.68
C ASP A 64 -6.76 0.75 -9.51
N ALA A 65 -6.49 -0.53 -9.80
CA ALA A 65 -6.07 -1.49 -8.79
C ALA A 65 -4.76 -1.10 -8.10
N ASP A 66 -3.82 -0.49 -8.82
CA ASP A 66 -2.54 -0.03 -8.30
C ASP A 66 -2.70 1.14 -7.31
N ALA A 67 -3.46 2.17 -7.68
CA ALA A 67 -3.77 3.29 -6.78
C ALA A 67 -4.41 2.82 -5.47
N ARG A 68 -5.38 1.91 -5.60
CA ARG A 68 -6.12 1.33 -4.48
C ARG A 68 -5.23 0.48 -3.61
N PHE A 69 -4.33 -0.29 -4.22
CA PHE A 69 -3.35 -1.11 -3.51
C PHE A 69 -2.42 -0.26 -2.64
N HIS A 70 -1.81 0.78 -3.22
CA HIS A 70 -0.93 1.67 -2.47
C HIS A 70 -1.64 2.33 -1.29
N VAL A 71 -2.79 2.97 -1.50
CA VAL A 71 -3.50 3.65 -0.39
C VAL A 71 -3.96 2.64 0.69
N ALA A 72 -4.34 1.42 0.29
CA ALA A 72 -4.73 0.37 1.22
C ALA A 72 -3.54 -0.08 2.10
N LEU A 73 -2.35 -0.24 1.53
CA LEU A 73 -1.16 -0.57 2.31
C LEU A 73 -0.81 0.52 3.31
N LEU A 74 -0.84 1.79 2.88
CA LEU A 74 -0.59 2.92 3.79
C LEU A 74 -1.58 2.87 4.96
N ARG A 75 -2.87 2.73 4.68
CA ARG A 75 -3.94 2.64 5.69
C ARG A 75 -3.75 1.45 6.63
N ALA A 76 -3.49 0.27 6.10
CA ALA A 76 -3.26 -0.93 6.90
C ALA A 76 -2.11 -0.71 7.89
N ARG A 77 -1.00 -0.13 7.42
CA ARG A 77 0.22 0.03 8.21
C ARG A 77 0.10 1.04 9.35
N ILE A 78 -0.82 2.00 9.23
CA ILE A 78 -1.14 2.96 10.29
C ILE A 78 -2.34 2.54 11.15
N GLY A 79 -2.85 1.31 10.99
CA GLY A 79 -3.94 0.77 11.81
C GLY A 79 -5.36 1.07 11.32
N HIS A 80 -5.52 1.55 10.08
CA HIS A 80 -6.81 1.80 9.45
C HIS A 80 -7.29 0.57 8.65
N ALA A 81 -7.32 -0.60 9.30
CA ALA A 81 -7.64 -1.89 8.68
C ALA A 81 -8.98 -1.91 7.90
N PRO A 82 -10.12 -1.40 8.43
CA PRO A 82 -11.38 -1.39 7.67
C PRO A 82 -11.29 -0.59 6.36
N ALA A 83 -10.57 0.53 6.36
CA ALA A 83 -10.42 1.38 5.18
C ALA A 83 -9.47 0.76 4.14
N ALA A 84 -8.53 -0.08 4.57
CA ALA A 84 -7.69 -0.88 3.68
C ALA A 84 -8.50 -2.01 3.03
N LEU A 85 -9.26 -2.77 3.82
CA LEU A 85 -10.12 -3.85 3.31
C LEU A 85 -11.18 -3.33 2.33
N ALA A 86 -11.75 -2.15 2.56
CA ALA A 86 -12.69 -1.53 1.61
C ALA A 86 -12.08 -1.27 0.22
N GLN A 87 -10.76 -1.06 0.13
CA GLN A 87 -10.08 -0.97 -1.17
C GLN A 87 -9.88 -2.34 -1.80
N ALA A 88 -9.53 -3.36 -1.01
CA ALA A 88 -9.48 -4.74 -1.49
C ALA A 88 -10.85 -5.16 -2.06
N ASP A 89 -11.94 -4.84 -1.37
CA ASP A 89 -13.31 -5.12 -1.85
C ASP A 89 -13.65 -4.36 -3.14
N SER A 90 -13.16 -3.14 -3.28
CA SER A 90 -13.34 -2.37 -4.52
C SER A 90 -12.57 -2.97 -5.71
N ILE A 91 -11.37 -3.52 -5.47
CA ILE A 91 -10.62 -4.26 -6.49
C ILE A 91 -11.37 -5.55 -6.83
N ALA A 92 -11.81 -6.29 -5.81
CA ALA A 92 -12.55 -7.55 -5.94
C ALA A 92 -13.87 -7.40 -6.71
N ALA A 93 -14.52 -6.24 -6.63
CA ALA A 93 -15.72 -5.94 -7.39
C ALA A 93 -15.49 -5.89 -8.92
N SER A 94 -14.26 -5.61 -9.35
CA SER A 94 -13.87 -5.63 -10.77
C SER A 94 -13.28 -6.99 -11.16
N ASP A 95 -12.49 -7.58 -10.25
CA ASP A 95 -11.83 -8.86 -10.44
C ASP A 95 -11.63 -9.55 -9.08
N SER A 96 -12.45 -10.57 -8.80
CA SER A 96 -12.46 -11.26 -7.53
C SER A 96 -11.23 -12.13 -7.26
N THR A 97 -10.45 -12.48 -8.30
CA THR A 97 -9.23 -13.30 -8.17
C THR A 97 -7.96 -12.46 -8.23
N HIS A 98 -8.08 -11.13 -8.32
CA HIS A 98 -6.94 -10.24 -8.43
C HIS A 98 -5.96 -10.38 -7.25
N LEU A 99 -4.67 -10.55 -7.51
CA LEU A 99 -3.67 -10.90 -6.50
C LEU A 99 -3.51 -9.86 -5.38
N PHE A 100 -3.73 -8.58 -5.69
CA PHE A 100 -3.74 -7.53 -4.67
C PHE A 100 -4.87 -7.68 -3.64
N VAL A 101 -5.99 -8.30 -3.99
CA VAL A 101 -7.09 -8.56 -3.04
C VAL A 101 -6.60 -9.52 -1.95
N ASP A 102 -6.04 -10.65 -2.36
CA ASP A 102 -5.57 -11.69 -1.43
C ASP A 102 -4.36 -11.20 -0.61
N TYR A 103 -3.45 -10.46 -1.25
CA TYR A 103 -2.32 -9.82 -0.56
C TYR A 103 -2.81 -8.86 0.53
N LEU A 104 -3.69 -7.92 0.20
CA LEU A 104 -4.19 -6.93 1.16
C LEU A 104 -4.94 -7.56 2.32
N ARG A 105 -5.80 -8.55 2.04
CA ARG A 105 -6.52 -9.29 3.08
C ARG A 105 -5.54 -9.96 4.04
N ALA A 106 -4.54 -10.68 3.52
CA ALA A 106 -3.55 -11.34 4.34
C ALA A 106 -2.77 -10.36 5.22
N ILE A 107 -2.26 -9.27 4.64
CA ILE A 107 -1.47 -8.28 5.38
C ILE A 107 -2.30 -7.57 6.45
N VAL A 108 -3.55 -7.21 6.16
CA VAL A 108 -4.43 -6.59 7.16
C VAL A 108 -4.70 -7.57 8.30
N HIS A 109 -5.05 -8.82 7.99
CA HIS A 109 -5.30 -9.83 9.02
C HIS A 109 -4.06 -10.17 9.85
N ASP A 110 -2.86 -10.15 9.26
CA ASP A 110 -1.61 -10.28 10.02
C ASP A 110 -1.45 -9.14 11.03
N PHE A 111 -1.72 -7.89 10.63
CA PHE A 111 -1.63 -6.74 11.55
C PHE A 111 -2.65 -6.81 12.68
N ASP A 112 -3.85 -7.32 12.40
CA ASP A 112 -4.90 -7.52 13.40
C ASP A 112 -4.69 -8.77 14.27
N GLY A 113 -3.69 -9.60 13.96
CA GLY A 113 -3.39 -10.86 14.66
C GLY A 113 -4.33 -12.02 14.31
N ASP A 114 -5.19 -11.86 13.30
CA ASP A 114 -6.05 -12.92 12.79
C ASP A 114 -5.28 -13.85 11.85
N THR A 115 -4.47 -14.70 12.47
CA THR A 115 -3.60 -15.64 11.74
C THR A 115 -4.38 -16.66 10.88
N VAL A 116 -5.64 -16.95 11.21
CA VAL A 116 -6.47 -17.90 10.45
C VAL A 116 -6.93 -17.24 9.16
N ALA A 117 -7.51 -16.04 9.24
CA ALA A 117 -7.93 -15.29 8.05
C ALA A 117 -6.72 -14.93 7.17
N ALA A 118 -5.58 -14.57 7.78
CA ALA A 118 -4.36 -14.29 7.04
C ALA A 118 -3.80 -15.53 6.32
N ALA A 119 -3.92 -16.72 6.92
CA ALA A 119 -3.49 -17.97 6.28
C ALA A 119 -4.42 -18.34 5.10
N ALA A 120 -5.74 -18.16 5.26
CA ALA A 120 -6.71 -18.39 4.20
C ALA A 120 -6.45 -17.48 3.00
N ALA A 121 -6.27 -16.17 3.21
CA ALA A 121 -5.96 -15.23 2.13
C ALA A 121 -4.65 -15.57 1.39
N ARG A 122 -3.62 -16.06 2.10
CA ARG A 122 -2.40 -16.56 1.44
C ARG A 122 -2.63 -17.83 0.63
N GLN A 123 -3.56 -18.69 1.04
CA GLN A 123 -3.96 -19.87 0.26
C GLN A 123 -4.66 -19.46 -1.03
N ASP A 124 -5.59 -18.50 -0.95
CA ASP A 124 -6.29 -17.95 -2.10
C ASP A 124 -5.29 -17.30 -3.08
N PHE A 125 -4.36 -16.47 -2.58
CA PHE A 125 -3.29 -15.89 -3.40
C PHE A 125 -2.52 -16.95 -4.19
N ARG A 126 -2.13 -18.06 -3.55
CA ARG A 126 -1.42 -19.17 -4.21
C ARG A 126 -2.27 -19.87 -5.26
N ALA A 127 -3.57 -20.02 -4.99
CA ALA A 127 -4.49 -20.64 -5.92
C ALA A 127 -4.70 -19.78 -7.18
N HIS A 128 -4.72 -18.45 -7.02
CA HIS A 128 -4.94 -17.51 -8.13
C HIS A 128 -3.66 -17.17 -8.90
N TYR A 129 -2.48 -17.27 -8.26
CA TYR A 129 -1.20 -16.75 -8.78
C TYR A 129 -0.91 -17.10 -10.24
N ALA A 130 -0.94 -18.38 -10.61
CA ALA A 130 -0.53 -18.81 -11.94
C ALA A 130 -1.44 -18.28 -13.06
N THR A 131 -2.74 -18.21 -12.81
CA THR A 131 -3.72 -17.67 -13.76
C THR A 131 -3.61 -16.17 -13.86
N GLU A 132 -3.52 -15.48 -12.73
CA GLU A 132 -3.44 -14.02 -12.68
C GLU A 132 -2.14 -13.48 -13.28
N ILE A 133 -0.99 -14.05 -12.93
CA ILE A 133 0.29 -13.54 -13.43
C ILE A 133 0.41 -13.67 -14.96
N ALA A 134 -0.26 -14.67 -15.55
CA ALA A 134 -0.31 -14.87 -16.99
C ALA A 134 -1.10 -13.78 -17.74
N THR A 135 -1.93 -12.99 -17.05
CA THR A 135 -2.65 -11.85 -17.64
C THR A 135 -1.74 -10.66 -17.95
N ALA A 136 -0.51 -10.65 -17.41
CA ALA A 136 0.51 -9.63 -17.66
C ALA A 136 0.03 -8.19 -17.42
N ARG A 137 -0.79 -7.99 -16.38
CA ARG A 137 -1.23 -6.65 -15.95
C ARG A 137 -0.02 -5.74 -15.64
N PRO A 138 -0.06 -4.44 -15.98
CA PRO A 138 1.02 -3.51 -15.68
C PRO A 138 1.41 -3.48 -14.21
N GLU A 139 0.43 -3.51 -13.31
CA GLU A 139 0.62 -3.52 -11.86
C GLU A 139 1.31 -4.80 -11.38
N TYR A 140 1.04 -5.96 -11.99
CA TYR A 140 1.77 -7.18 -11.64
C TYR A 140 3.23 -7.13 -12.07
N THR A 141 3.51 -6.47 -13.21
CA THR A 141 4.89 -6.25 -13.65
C THR A 141 5.60 -5.28 -12.72
N ALA A 142 4.95 -4.17 -12.33
CA ALA A 142 5.49 -3.17 -11.42
C ALA A 142 5.79 -3.75 -10.03
N HIS A 143 4.98 -4.70 -9.57
CA HIS A 143 5.05 -5.30 -8.24
C HIS A 143 5.52 -6.76 -8.24
N GLN A 144 6.17 -7.22 -9.32
CA GLN A 144 6.52 -8.63 -9.52
C GLN A 144 7.32 -9.22 -8.35
N GLN A 145 8.37 -8.53 -7.93
CA GLN A 145 9.23 -8.98 -6.84
C GLN A 145 8.44 -9.13 -5.53
N MET A 146 7.53 -8.20 -5.23
CA MET A 146 6.68 -8.27 -4.04
C MET A 146 5.74 -9.48 -4.10
N LEU A 147 5.10 -9.70 -5.25
CA LEU A 147 4.19 -10.83 -5.46
C LEU A 147 4.92 -12.17 -5.34
N GLU A 148 6.13 -12.29 -5.90
CA GLU A 148 6.96 -13.50 -5.80
C GLU A 148 7.45 -13.75 -4.37
N GLN A 149 7.87 -12.70 -3.65
CA GLN A 149 8.23 -12.83 -2.23
C GLN A 149 7.04 -13.26 -1.38
N PHE A 150 5.86 -12.71 -1.65
CA PHE A 150 4.65 -13.09 -0.94
C PHE A 150 4.24 -14.53 -1.24
N LEU A 151 4.37 -14.97 -2.51
CA LEU A 151 4.15 -16.36 -2.92
C LEU A 151 5.04 -17.34 -2.12
N ALA A 152 6.28 -16.95 -1.86
CA ALA A 152 7.26 -17.75 -1.12
C ALA A 152 6.99 -17.81 0.40
N THR A 153 6.02 -17.06 0.93
CA THR A 153 5.71 -17.11 2.37
C THR A 153 5.11 -18.46 2.75
N VAL A 154 5.78 -19.17 3.65
CA VAL A 154 5.32 -20.46 4.18
C VAL A 154 4.21 -20.21 5.20
N PRO A 155 3.08 -20.94 5.16
CA PRO A 155 2.06 -20.86 6.19
C PRO A 155 2.69 -21.20 7.55
N VAL A 156 2.61 -20.28 8.51
CA VAL A 156 2.96 -20.60 9.89
C VAL A 156 1.79 -21.42 10.46
N THR A 157 1.89 -22.73 10.38
CA THR A 157 0.95 -23.63 11.06
C THR A 157 1.22 -23.49 12.57
N ARG A 158 0.29 -22.87 13.31
CA ARG A 158 0.25 -22.94 14.78
C ARG A 158 -0.75 -23.98 15.21
#